data_AF-A0A7V9Q2W2-F1
#
_entry.id   AF-A0A7V9Q2W2-F1
#
_cell.length_a   1.000
_cell.length_b   1.000
_cell.length_c   1.000
_cell.angle_alpha   90.00
_cell.angle_beta   90.00
_cell.angle_gamma   90.00
#
_symmetry.space_group_name_H-M   'P 1'
#
loop_
_entity.id
_entity.type
_entity.pdbx_description
1 polymer ?
#
loop_
_entity_poly.entity_id
_entity_poly.type
_entity_poly.pdbx_seq_one_letter_code
_entity_poly.pdbx_strand_id
1 'polypeptide(L)'
;MATLEDMLLSELGIRSRLNALVHERAEALREAERLHVRATRPGGDPDLEQQAGRWRTVAERVAGEIEGKRTELREAEARVATARADAAGA
;
A
#
# COMPACT_ATOMS: atom_id res chain seq x y z
N MET A 1 -24.35 -16.48 1.44
CA MET A 1 -23.35 -16.19 2.50
C MET A 1 -21.99 -16.56 1.97
N ALA A 2 -20.97 -15.71 2.17
CA ALA A 2 -19.58 -16.11 1.91
C ALA A 2 -19.15 -17.19 2.90
N THR A 3 -18.41 -18.18 2.45
CA THR A 3 -17.86 -19.24 3.32
C THR A 3 -16.64 -18.73 4.10
N LEU A 4 -16.23 -19.43 5.16
CA LEU A 4 -14.99 -19.12 5.88
C LEU A 4 -13.77 -19.14 4.93
N GLU A 5 -13.76 -20.05 3.96
CA GLU A 5 -12.73 -20.13 2.94
C GLU A 5 -12.70 -18.88 2.05
N ASP A 6 -13.87 -18.42 1.58
CA ASP A 6 -13.98 -17.17 0.80
C ASP A 6 -13.46 -15.96 1.58
N MET A 7 -13.77 -15.90 2.89
CA MET A 7 -13.31 -14.82 3.76
C MET A 7 -11.79 -14.83 3.94
N LEU A 8 -11.19 -16.01 4.14
CA LEU A 8 -9.73 -16.15 4.26
C LEU A 8 -9.00 -15.81 2.96
N LEU A 9 -9.56 -16.21 1.81
CA LEU A 9 -9.02 -15.83 0.50
C LEU A 9 -9.09 -14.32 0.27
N SER A 10 -10.20 -13.69 0.66
CA SER A 10 -10.35 -12.23 0.60
C SER A 10 -9.32 -11.52 1.48
N GLU A 11 -9.15 -11.96 2.73
CA GLU A 11 -8.14 -11.42 3.66
C GLU A 11 -6.72 -11.54 3.08
N LEU A 12 -6.37 -12.71 2.53
CA LEU A 12 -5.09 -12.95 1.87
C LEU A 12 -4.88 -12.00 0.67
N GLY A 13 -5.92 -11.79 -0.14
CA GLY A 13 -5.90 -10.83 -1.24
C GLY A 13 -5.61 -9.41 -0.78
N ILE A 14 -6.23 -8.97 0.32
CA ILE A 14 -5.98 -7.65 0.91
C ILE A 14 -4.52 -7.54 1.41
N ARG A 15 -4.02 -8.55 2.13
CA ARG A 15 -2.63 -8.59 2.61
C ARG A 15 -1.62 -8.54 1.45
N SER A 16 -1.87 -9.30 0.39
CA SER A 16 -1.04 -9.28 -0.83
C SER A 16 -1.01 -7.90 -1.47
N ARG A 17 -2.19 -7.26 -1.62
CA ARG A 17 -2.27 -5.88 -2.16
C ARG A 17 -1.57 -4.86 -1.26
N LEU A 18 -1.68 -4.98 0.06
CA LEU A 18 -0.96 -4.12 1.01
C LEU A 18 0.55 -4.22 0.83
N ASN A 19 1.09 -5.43 0.71
CA ASN A 19 2.51 -5.62 0.46
C ASN A 19 2.95 -4.97 -0.85
N ALA A 20 2.19 -5.15 -1.93
CA ALA A 20 2.47 -4.53 -3.21
C ALA A 20 2.50 -2.98 -3.11
N LEU A 21 1.51 -2.38 -2.43
CA LEU A 21 1.45 -0.93 -2.22
C LEU A 21 2.63 -0.41 -1.39
N VAL A 22 3.07 -1.15 -0.38
CA VAL A 22 4.26 -0.79 0.41
C VAL A 22 5.51 -0.76 -0.47
N HIS A 23 5.68 -1.74 -1.36
CA HIS A 23 6.78 -1.75 -2.33
C HIS A 23 6.68 -0.59 -3.33
N GLU A 24 5.50 -0.36 -3.91
CA GLU A 24 5.24 0.74 -4.86
C GLU A 24 5.57 2.11 -4.23
N ARG A 25 5.14 2.36 -2.99
CA ARG A 25 5.47 3.59 -2.27
C ARG A 25 6.98 3.75 -2.06
N ALA A 26 7.66 2.67 -1.68
CA ALA A 26 9.09 2.69 -1.46
C ALA A 26 9.87 2.96 -2.76
N GLU A 27 9.41 2.41 -3.89
CA GLU A 27 9.97 2.69 -5.21
C GLU A 27 9.80 4.16 -5.61
N ALA A 28 8.60 4.71 -5.45
CA ALA A 28 8.32 6.11 -5.74
C ALA A 28 9.23 7.06 -4.91
N LEU A 29 9.41 6.77 -3.61
CA LEU A 29 10.32 7.55 -2.76
C LEU A 29 11.79 7.42 -3.17
N ARG A 30 12.24 6.21 -3.53
CA ARG A 30 13.61 6.00 -4.02
C ARG A 30 13.86 6.78 -5.31
N GLU A 31 12.89 6.79 -6.22
CA GLU A 31 13.02 7.51 -7.48
C GLU A 31 13.01 9.02 -7.28
N ALA A 32 12.13 9.54 -6.42
CA ALA A 32 12.14 10.94 -6.02
C ALA A 32 13.50 11.38 -5.47
N GLU A 33 14.07 10.59 -4.56
CA GLU A 33 15.37 10.90 -3.95
C GLU A 33 16.50 10.86 -4.99
N ARG A 34 16.51 9.85 -5.86
CA ARG A 34 17.49 9.73 -6.94
C ARG A 34 17.51 10.96 -7.85
N LEU A 35 16.33 11.47 -8.20
CA LEU A 35 16.19 12.66 -9.05
C LEU A 35 16.58 13.93 -8.31
N HIS A 36 16.17 14.08 -7.06
CA HIS A 36 16.53 15.22 -6.20
C HIS A 36 18.05 15.36 -6.02
N VAL A 37 18.74 14.25 -5.73
CA VAL A 37 20.21 14.22 -5.61
C VAL A 37 20.90 14.61 -6.91
N ARG A 38 20.29 14.34 -8.07
CA ARG A 38 20.84 14.77 -9.37
C ARG A 38 20.55 16.25 -9.66
N ALA A 39 19.35 16.71 -9.34
CA ALA A 39 18.93 18.11 -9.53
C ALA A 39 19.78 19.09 -8.71
N THR A 40 20.20 18.69 -7.51
CA THR A 40 20.98 19.53 -6.58
C THR A 40 22.47 19.60 -6.88
N ARG A 41 22.97 18.85 -7.88
CA ARG A 41 24.38 18.93 -8.28
C ARG A 41 24.68 20.23 -9.05
N PRO A 42 25.93 20.72 -9.05
CA PRO A 42 26.33 21.83 -9.91
C PRO A 42 26.01 21.54 -11.38
N GLY A 43 25.28 22.45 -12.04
CA GLY A 43 24.79 22.24 -13.41
C GLY A 43 23.63 21.24 -13.53
N GLY A 44 22.99 20.87 -12.41
CA GLY A 44 21.84 20.00 -12.37
C GLY A 44 20.64 20.60 -13.10
N ASP A 45 19.91 19.74 -13.80
CA ASP A 45 18.73 20.13 -14.55
C ASP A 45 17.54 20.38 -13.59
N PRO A 46 16.95 21.59 -13.58
CA PRO A 46 15.81 21.91 -12.72
C PRO A 46 14.56 21.06 -13.02
N ASP A 47 14.42 20.49 -14.23
CA ASP A 47 13.30 19.62 -14.58
C ASP A 47 13.33 18.30 -13.76
N LEU A 48 14.50 17.90 -13.28
CA LEU A 48 14.64 16.73 -12.39
C LEU A 48 13.99 16.97 -11.02
N GLU A 49 14.02 18.19 -10.49
CA GLU A 49 13.34 18.51 -9.22
C GLU A 49 11.82 18.44 -9.41
N GLN A 50 11.32 18.91 -10.55
CA GLN A 50 9.89 18.79 -10.86
C GLN A 50 9.46 17.31 -10.96
N GLN A 51 10.28 16.47 -11.60
CA GLN A 51 10.02 15.03 -11.67
C GLN A 51 10.10 14.37 -10.29
N ALA A 52 11.07 14.76 -9.44
CA ALA A 52 11.15 14.30 -8.06
C ALA A 52 9.86 14.64 -7.28
N GLY A 53 9.33 15.85 -7.46
CA GLY A 53 8.05 16.27 -6.91
C GLY A 53 6.89 15.38 -7.33
N ARG A 54 6.79 15.04 -8.62
CA ARG A 54 5.75 14.12 -9.13
C ARG A 54 5.83 12.74 -8.47
N TRP A 55 7.03 12.19 -8.29
CA TRP A 55 7.21 10.91 -7.59
C TRP A 55 6.85 10.98 -6.10
N ARG A 56 7.13 12.09 -5.42
CA ARG A 56 6.66 12.32 -4.03
C ARG A 56 5.13 12.33 -3.97
N THR A 57 4.45 13.00 -4.90
CA THR A 57 2.98 12.96 -5.00
C THR A 57 2.44 11.54 -5.24
N VAL A 58 3.11 10.74 -6.06
CA VAL A 58 2.75 9.31 -6.22
C VAL A 58 2.89 8.57 -4.89
N ALA A 59 3.99 8.75 -4.17
CA ALA A 59 4.21 8.11 -2.87
C ALA A 59 3.16 8.50 -1.82
N GLU A 60 2.71 9.76 -1.81
CA GLU A 60 1.64 10.25 -0.93
C GLU A 60 0.29 9.63 -1.28
N ARG A 61 -0.06 9.57 -2.58
CA ARG A 61 -1.28 8.90 -3.04
C ARG A 61 -1.30 7.44 -2.62
N VAL A 62 -0.20 6.72 -2.84
CA VAL A 62 -0.07 5.30 -2.44
C VAL A 62 -0.14 5.15 -0.91
N ALA A 63 0.36 6.12 -0.14
CA ALA A 63 0.21 6.12 1.31
C ALA A 63 -1.27 6.15 1.74
N GLY A 64 -2.09 6.99 1.11
CA GLY A 64 -3.54 7.00 1.34
C GLY A 64 -4.22 5.69 0.97
N GLU A 65 -3.82 5.05 -0.14
CA GLU A 65 -4.31 3.71 -0.51
C GLU A 65 -3.94 2.64 0.52
N ILE A 66 -2.73 2.69 1.08
CA ILE A 66 -2.28 1.78 2.15
C ILE A 66 -3.18 1.95 3.39
N GLU A 67 -3.50 3.18 3.78
CA GLU A 67 -4.39 3.44 4.92
C GLU A 67 -5.79 2.86 4.69
N GLY A 68 -6.37 3.08 3.51
CA GLY A 68 -7.65 2.47 3.13
C GLY A 68 -7.61 0.95 3.22
N LYS A 69 -6.57 0.32 2.64
CA LYS A 69 -6.41 -1.13 2.66
C LYS A 69 -6.14 -1.70 4.06
N ARG A 70 -5.49 -0.95 4.95
CA ARG A 70 -5.34 -1.33 6.37
C ARG A 70 -6.67 -1.36 7.10
N THR A 71 -7.56 -0.42 6.81
CA THR A 71 -8.93 -0.42 7.36
C THR A 71 -9.71 -1.61 6.84
N GLU A 72 -9.70 -1.85 5.52
CA GLU A 72 -10.34 -3.04 4.92
C GLU A 72 -9.82 -4.36 5.52
N LEU A 73 -8.51 -4.45 5.78
CA LEU A 73 -7.90 -5.64 6.38
C LEU A 73 -8.45 -5.90 7.78
N ARG A 74 -8.51 -4.87 8.65
CA ARG A 74 -9.04 -5.02 10.01
C ARG A 74 -10.49 -5.49 10.01
N GLU A 75 -11.31 -4.96 9.10
CA GLU A 75 -12.70 -5.40 8.94
C GLU A 75 -12.80 -6.86 8.46
N ALA A 76 -11.93 -7.26 7.52
CA ALA A 76 -11.87 -8.64 7.05
C ALA A 76 -11.43 -9.60 8.17
N GLU A 77 -10.41 -9.25 8.93
CA GLU A 77 -9.92 -10.01 10.08
C GLU A 77 -11.01 -10.17 11.16
N ALA A 78 -11.79 -9.12 11.42
CA ALA A 78 -12.92 -9.18 12.35
C ALA A 78 -14.02 -10.15 11.85
N ARG A 79 -14.36 -10.12 10.56
CA ARG A 79 -15.33 -11.06 9.97
C ARG A 79 -14.85 -12.51 10.04
N VAL A 80 -13.57 -12.76 9.73
CA VAL A 80 -12.94 -14.08 9.84
C VAL A 80 -12.95 -14.58 11.29
N ALA A 81 -12.65 -13.71 12.25
CA ALA A 81 -12.68 -14.07 13.67
C ALA A 81 -14.08 -14.50 14.12
N THR A 82 -15.12 -13.75 13.75
CA THR A 82 -16.52 -14.13 14.03
C THR A 82 -16.88 -15.47 13.40
N ALA A 83 -16.59 -15.66 12.11
CA ALA A 83 -16.92 -16.90 11.41
C ALA A 83 -16.20 -18.13 12.01
N ARG A 84 -14.97 -17.97 12.51
CA ARG A 84 -14.25 -19.03 13.23
C ARG A 84 -14.88 -19.36 14.58
N ALA A 85 -15.34 -18.35 15.32
CA ALA A 85 -16.02 -18.55 16.60
C ALA A 85 -17.34 -19.31 16.41
N ASP A 86 -18.13 -18.91 15.41
CA ASP A 86 -19.39 -19.57 15.07
C ASP A 86 -19.18 -21.04 14.68
N ALA A 87 -18.14 -21.34 13.89
CA ALA A 87 -17.80 -22.70 13.49
C ALA A 87 -17.29 -23.59 14.64
N ALA A 88 -16.71 -23.00 15.68
CA ALA A 88 -16.19 -23.74 16.84
C ALA A 88 -17.27 -24.00 17.91
N GLY A 89 -18.37 -23.24 17.90
CA GLY A 89 -19.49 -23.39 18.81
C GLY A 89 -20.65 -24.26 18.28
N ALA A 90 -20.59 -24.69 17.01
CA ALA A 90 -21.54 -25.57 16.35
C ALA A 90 -21.07 -27.03 16.40
#